data_AF-A0A1Y2LXZ1-F1
#
_entry.id   AF-A0A1Y2LXZ1-F1
#
_cell.length_a   1.000
_cell.length_b   1.000
_cell.length_c   1.000
_cell.angle_alpha   90.00
_cell.angle_beta   90.00
_cell.angle_gamma   90.00
#
_symmetry.space_group_name_H-M   'P 1'
#
loop_
_entity.id
_entity.type
_entity.pdbx_description
1 polymer ?
#
loop_
_entity_poly.entity_id
_entity_poly.type
_entity_poly.pdbx_seq_one_letter_code
_entity_poly.pdbx_strand_id
1 'polypeptide(L)'
;MEHHAAEIELAERRNEKLNEQRKSAPELREYRPVYWLRLILRVLSVLTCVLIIFSLVDGIRDFQRTRHVRNLYQDGSGTFSVWPEREGLKLYPTYVLLSAAVIAGGFSLVLVAASFTKAIRRMTKIGNISTMIVSSICLALWIAVTVYYGTWDTSETNWDLLSWSCTHSDHDYNDMNFTETCTKMRFAFWAGVGLAGLEAFNLAVFGIWWFRTRRSRGYAKVSV
;
A
#
# COMPACT_ATOMS: atom_id res chain seq x y z
N MET A 1 65.72 -13.35 0.68
CA MET A 1 64.82 -13.80 1.77
C MET A 1 63.88 -12.69 2.23
N GLU A 2 64.31 -11.43 2.29
CA GLU A 2 63.46 -10.29 2.74
C GLU A 2 62.20 -10.05 1.89
N HIS A 3 62.27 -10.27 0.57
CA HIS A 3 61.12 -10.04 -0.32
C HIS A 3 59.94 -11.00 -0.07
N HIS A 4 60.22 -12.19 0.48
CA HIS A 4 59.17 -13.18 0.79
C HIS A 4 58.43 -12.86 2.09
N ALA A 5 59.11 -12.23 3.06
CA ALA A 5 58.50 -11.86 4.33
C ALA A 5 57.45 -10.75 4.15
N ALA A 6 57.73 -9.78 3.28
CA ALA A 6 56.83 -8.66 3.00
C ALA A 6 55.51 -9.10 2.32
N GLU A 7 55.55 -10.12 1.46
CA GLU A 7 54.34 -10.65 0.80
C GLU A 7 53.42 -11.41 1.76
N ILE A 8 54.01 -12.15 2.70
CA ILE A 8 53.27 -12.90 3.71
C ILE A 8 52.52 -11.93 4.63
N GLU A 9 53.18 -10.85 5.07
CA GLU A 9 52.56 -9.83 5.93
C GLU A 9 51.41 -9.08 5.23
N LEU A 10 51.56 -8.78 3.94
CA LEU A 10 50.49 -8.17 3.13
C LEU A 10 49.29 -9.10 2.95
N ALA A 11 49.52 -10.39 2.76
CA ALA A 11 48.47 -11.40 2.67
C ALA A 11 47.72 -11.55 4.01
N GLU A 12 48.45 -11.51 5.12
CA GLU A 12 47.90 -11.62 6.47
C GLU A 12 47.01 -10.41 6.82
N ARG A 13 47.47 -9.17 6.56
CA ARG A 13 46.64 -7.97 6.73
C ARG A 13 45.41 -7.96 5.82
N ARG A 14 45.53 -8.51 4.60
CA ARG A 14 44.38 -8.63 3.68
C ARG A 14 43.36 -9.64 4.20
N ASN A 15 43.82 -10.75 4.78
CA ASN A 15 42.98 -11.74 5.44
C ASN A 15 42.33 -11.22 6.72
N GLU A 16 43.04 -10.42 7.52
CA GLU A 16 42.47 -9.75 8.70
C GLU A 16 41.37 -8.77 8.31
N LYS A 17 41.59 -7.91 7.31
CA LYS A 17 40.56 -7.01 6.79
C LYS A 17 39.35 -7.77 6.24
N LEU A 18 39.58 -8.89 5.57
CA LEU A 18 38.50 -9.78 5.10
C LEU A 18 37.75 -10.42 6.27
N ASN A 19 38.44 -10.84 7.33
CA ASN A 19 37.84 -11.42 8.52
C ASN A 19 37.10 -10.39 9.37
N GLU A 20 37.61 -9.16 9.49
CA GLU A 20 36.90 -8.04 10.10
C GLU A 20 35.67 -7.63 9.30
N GLN A 21 35.76 -7.62 7.96
CA GLN A 21 34.59 -7.45 7.11
C GLN A 21 33.59 -8.60 7.27
N ARG A 22 34.05 -9.83 7.51
CA ARG A 22 33.20 -11.00 7.79
C ARG A 22 32.54 -10.94 9.17
N LYS A 23 33.26 -10.47 10.20
CA LYS A 23 32.75 -10.27 11.56
C LYS A 23 31.82 -9.06 11.66
N SER A 24 32.04 -8.02 10.86
CA SER A 24 31.21 -6.80 10.82
C SER A 24 30.05 -6.89 9.82
N ALA A 25 30.06 -7.87 8.92
CA ALA A 25 28.88 -8.24 8.15
C ALA A 25 27.89 -8.85 9.16
N PRO A 26 26.80 -8.15 9.52
CA PRO A 26 25.83 -8.69 10.46
C PRO A 26 25.34 -10.03 9.92
N GLU A 27 25.29 -11.06 10.78
CA GLU A 27 24.99 -12.42 10.35
C GLU A 27 23.72 -12.43 9.47
N LEU A 28 23.88 -12.78 8.19
CA LEU A 28 22.82 -12.86 7.18
C LEU A 28 21.60 -13.68 7.65
N ARG A 29 21.78 -14.52 8.66
CA ARG A 29 20.77 -15.37 9.28
C ARG A 29 19.73 -14.58 10.10
N GLU A 30 20.13 -13.50 10.76
CA GLU A 30 19.25 -12.66 11.59
C GLU A 30 18.38 -11.70 10.73
N TYR A 31 18.82 -11.41 9.50
CA TYR A 31 18.12 -10.51 8.57
C TYR A 31 17.10 -11.20 7.67
N ARG A 32 17.15 -12.54 7.57
CA ARG A 32 16.25 -13.34 6.76
C ARG A 32 14.77 -13.19 7.13
N PRO A 33 14.35 -13.23 8.42
CA PRO A 33 12.94 -13.06 8.78
C PRO A 33 12.41 -11.65 8.46
N VAL A 34 13.22 -10.60 8.66
CA VAL A 34 12.82 -9.22 8.34
C VAL A 34 12.62 -9.04 6.84
N TYR A 35 13.48 -9.66 6.03
CA TYR A 35 13.34 -9.65 4.58
C TYR A 35 12.05 -10.35 4.12
N TRP A 36 11.77 -11.56 4.63
CA TRP A 36 10.54 -12.29 4.31
C TRP A 36 9.29 -11.54 4.75
N LEU A 37 9.29 -11.00 5.97
CA LEU A 37 8.17 -10.21 6.47
C LEU A 37 7.88 -9.03 5.54
N ARG A 38 8.90 -8.25 5.15
CA ARG A 38 8.72 -7.13 4.21
C ARG A 38 8.18 -7.59 2.86
N LEU A 39 8.69 -8.69 2.33
CA LEU A 39 8.21 -9.23 1.05
C LEU A 39 6.74 -9.65 1.14
N ILE A 40 6.35 -10.35 2.21
CA ILE A 40 4.96 -10.75 2.46
C ILE A 40 4.05 -9.52 2.57
N LEU A 41 4.44 -8.51 3.36
CA LEU A 41 3.67 -7.27 3.51
C LEU A 41 3.50 -6.54 2.17
N ARG A 42 4.51 -6.57 1.29
CA ARG A 42 4.42 -5.98 -0.05
C ARG A 42 3.50 -6.77 -0.97
N VAL A 43 3.57 -8.10 -0.96
CA VAL A 43 2.65 -8.95 -1.73
C VAL A 43 1.22 -8.73 -1.26
N LEU A 44 0.98 -8.69 0.05
CA LEU A 44 -0.32 -8.36 0.61
C LEU A 44 -0.80 -6.97 0.17
N SER A 45 0.08 -5.97 0.19
CA SER A 45 -0.24 -4.62 -0.29
C SER A 45 -0.70 -4.62 -1.76
N VAL A 46 0.02 -5.32 -2.65
CA VAL A 46 -0.36 -5.46 -4.06
C VAL A 46 -1.71 -6.16 -4.21
N LEU A 47 -1.91 -7.28 -3.52
CA LEU A 47 -3.17 -8.03 -3.59
C LEU A 47 -4.35 -7.17 -3.13
N THR A 48 -4.21 -6.46 -2.01
CA THR A 48 -5.25 -5.54 -1.52
C THR A 48 -5.50 -4.41 -2.51
N CYS A 49 -4.47 -3.83 -3.13
CA CYS A 49 -4.66 -2.81 -4.18
C CYS A 49 -5.45 -3.37 -5.38
N VAL A 50 -5.15 -4.59 -5.82
CA VAL A 50 -5.90 -5.26 -6.91
C VAL A 50 -7.36 -5.47 -6.53
N LEU A 51 -7.64 -5.92 -5.30
CA LEU A 51 -9.00 -6.08 -4.81
C LEU A 51 -9.75 -4.75 -4.76
N ILE A 52 -9.12 -3.68 -4.26
CA ILE A 52 -9.69 -2.33 -4.26
C ILE A 52 -10.02 -1.89 -5.68
N ILE A 53 -9.08 -2.03 -6.63
CA ILE A 53 -9.29 -1.67 -8.03
C ILE A 53 -10.48 -2.43 -8.60
N PHE A 54 -10.55 -3.75 -8.38
CA PHE A 54 -11.65 -4.56 -8.87
C PHE A 54 -13.00 -4.11 -8.29
N SER A 55 -13.10 -3.94 -6.97
CA SER A 55 -14.33 -3.48 -6.31
C SER A 55 -14.80 -2.11 -6.80
N LEU A 56 -13.87 -1.16 -6.99
CA LEU A 56 -14.21 0.19 -7.47
C LEU A 56 -14.63 0.18 -8.94
N VAL A 57 -13.91 -0.53 -9.79
CA VAL A 57 -14.25 -0.64 -11.22
C VAL A 57 -15.59 -1.32 -11.40
N ASP A 58 -15.87 -2.36 -10.62
CA ASP A 58 -17.14 -3.07 -10.66
C ASP A 58 -18.32 -2.16 -10.31
N GLY A 59 -18.23 -1.43 -9.19
CA GLY A 59 -19.32 -0.49 -8.85
C GLY A 59 -19.42 0.72 -9.79
N ILE A 60 -18.33 1.18 -10.42
CA ILE A 60 -18.41 2.18 -11.49
C ILE A 60 -19.13 1.60 -12.71
N ARG A 61 -18.86 0.34 -13.07
CA ARG A 61 -19.54 -0.33 -14.19
C ARG A 61 -21.02 -0.51 -13.90
N ASP A 62 -21.37 -0.92 -12.69
CA ASP A 62 -22.76 -1.05 -12.26
C ASP A 62 -23.47 0.30 -12.38
N PHE A 63 -22.88 1.37 -11.85
CA PHE A 63 -23.40 2.73 -12.05
C PHE A 63 -23.58 3.08 -13.52
N GLN A 64 -22.57 2.86 -14.37
CA GLN A 64 -22.66 3.20 -15.79
C GLN A 64 -23.76 2.40 -16.51
N ARG A 65 -23.97 1.15 -16.12
CA ARG A 65 -24.99 0.27 -16.71
C ARG A 65 -26.40 0.64 -16.25
N THR A 66 -26.57 1.01 -14.98
CA THR A 66 -27.88 1.27 -14.37
C THR A 66 -28.24 2.75 -14.28
N ARG A 67 -27.37 3.68 -14.71
CA ARG A 67 -27.63 5.14 -14.67
C ARG A 67 -28.91 5.58 -15.39
N HIS A 68 -29.40 4.77 -16.32
CA HIS A 68 -30.62 5.03 -17.10
C HIS A 68 -31.83 4.23 -16.61
N VAL A 69 -31.64 3.34 -15.64
CA VAL A 69 -32.71 2.50 -15.09
C VAL A 69 -33.60 3.35 -14.20
N ARG A 70 -34.91 3.11 -14.31
CA ARG A 70 -35.93 3.73 -13.49
C ARG A 70 -36.76 2.64 -12.84
N ASN A 71 -37.09 2.81 -11.57
CA ASN A 71 -37.97 1.92 -10.83
C ASN A 71 -39.35 2.50 -10.66
N LEU A 72 -40.35 1.63 -10.58
CA LEU A 72 -41.71 2.05 -10.25
C LEU A 72 -41.79 2.37 -8.75
N TYR A 73 -42.54 3.41 -8.43
CA TYR A 73 -42.96 3.62 -7.04
C TYR A 73 -43.83 2.45 -6.58
N GLN A 74 -43.72 2.09 -5.29
CA GLN A 74 -44.48 0.98 -4.71
C GLN A 74 -46.00 1.17 -4.78
N ASP A 75 -46.46 2.43 -4.88
CA ASP A 75 -47.88 2.80 -5.02
C ASP A 75 -48.36 2.84 -6.50
N GLY A 76 -47.49 2.55 -7.46
CA GLY A 76 -47.80 2.60 -8.89
C GLY A 76 -47.97 4.02 -9.46
N SER A 77 -47.67 5.07 -8.69
CA SER A 77 -47.89 6.47 -9.07
C SER A 77 -46.95 7.01 -10.16
N GLY A 78 -45.94 6.22 -10.55
CA GLY A 78 -45.00 6.57 -11.62
C GLY A 78 -43.67 5.83 -11.51
N THR A 79 -42.65 6.39 -12.17
CA THR A 79 -41.27 5.88 -12.12
C THR A 79 -40.32 6.92 -11.56
N PHE A 80 -39.34 6.50 -10.78
CA PHE A 80 -38.23 7.33 -10.31
C PHE A 80 -36.89 6.75 -10.76
N SER A 81 -35.90 7.63 -10.96
CA SER A 81 -34.54 7.20 -11.29
C SER A 81 -33.87 6.52 -10.10
N VAL A 82 -33.15 5.43 -10.38
CA VAL A 82 -32.35 4.68 -9.41
C VAL A 82 -31.20 5.52 -8.85
N TRP A 83 -30.77 6.54 -9.61
CA TRP A 83 -29.68 7.45 -9.27
C TRP A 83 -30.16 8.91 -9.22
N PRO A 84 -29.49 9.78 -8.45
CA PRO A 84 -29.94 11.17 -8.27
C PRO A 84 -29.82 11.97 -9.58
N GLU A 85 -30.96 12.44 -10.11
CA GLU A 85 -31.03 13.19 -11.38
C GLU A 85 -30.66 14.67 -11.23
N ARG A 86 -31.02 15.33 -10.12
CA ARG A 86 -30.93 16.79 -9.98
C ARG A 86 -29.54 17.32 -9.63
N GLU A 87 -28.84 16.64 -8.72
CA GLU A 87 -27.50 17.07 -8.28
C GLU A 87 -26.37 16.26 -8.91
N GLY A 88 -26.72 15.14 -9.56
CA GLY A 88 -25.78 14.20 -10.17
C GLY A 88 -24.96 13.43 -9.12
N LEU A 89 -24.76 12.13 -9.38
CA LEU A 89 -23.87 11.33 -8.54
C LEU A 89 -22.41 11.77 -8.75
N LYS A 90 -21.72 12.15 -7.67
CA LYS A 90 -20.33 12.61 -7.72
C LYS A 90 -19.38 11.42 -7.61
N LEU A 91 -18.88 10.94 -8.75
CA LEU A 91 -17.90 9.84 -8.82
C LEU A 91 -16.46 10.27 -8.47
N TYR A 92 -16.22 11.56 -8.20
CA TYR A 92 -14.88 12.09 -7.96
C TYR A 92 -14.13 11.37 -6.82
N PRO A 93 -14.74 11.13 -5.64
CA PRO A 93 -14.08 10.40 -4.55
C PRO A 93 -13.66 8.98 -4.95
N THR A 94 -14.51 8.28 -5.72
CA THR A 94 -14.24 6.93 -6.23
C THR A 94 -13.07 6.93 -7.22
N TYR A 95 -12.99 7.91 -8.13
CA TYR A 95 -11.86 8.04 -9.06
C TYR A 95 -10.55 8.39 -8.35
N VAL A 96 -10.59 9.25 -7.33
CA VAL A 96 -9.41 9.56 -6.51
C VAL A 96 -8.91 8.31 -5.81
N LEU A 97 -9.80 7.54 -5.17
CA LEU A 97 -9.45 6.29 -4.50
C LEU A 97 -8.89 5.24 -5.49
N LEU A 98 -9.49 5.12 -6.68
CA LEU A 98 -9.02 4.25 -7.74
C LEU A 98 -7.61 4.64 -8.22
N SER A 99 -7.38 5.93 -8.47
CA SER A 99 -6.08 6.43 -8.91
C SER A 99 -4.98 6.15 -7.87
N ALA A 100 -5.31 6.32 -6.59
CA ALA A 100 -4.41 6.03 -5.49
C ALA A 100 -4.04 4.55 -5.42
N ALA A 101 -5.03 3.66 -5.57
CA ALA A 101 -4.81 2.22 -5.60
C ALA A 101 -3.94 1.79 -6.77
N VAL A 102 -4.11 2.39 -7.96
CA VAL A 102 -3.27 2.12 -9.13
C VAL A 102 -1.83 2.57 -8.91
N ILE A 103 -1.61 3.79 -8.40
CA ILE A 103 -0.27 4.33 -8.16
C ILE A 103 0.45 3.54 -7.07
N ALA A 104 -0.20 3.32 -5.92
CA ALA A 104 0.36 2.58 -4.80
C ALA A 104 0.61 1.10 -5.15
N GLY A 105 -0.33 0.49 -5.87
CA GLY A 105 -0.21 -0.87 -6.39
C GLY A 105 0.95 -1.01 -7.37
N GLY A 106 1.11 -0.04 -8.28
CA GLY A 106 2.22 0.01 -9.24
C GLY A 106 3.58 0.12 -8.54
N PHE A 107 3.72 1.02 -7.57
CA PHE A 107 4.96 1.12 -6.80
C PHE A 107 5.28 -0.14 -6.00
N SER A 108 4.27 -0.73 -5.35
CA SER A 108 4.44 -1.98 -4.60
C SER A 108 4.83 -3.13 -5.52
N LEU A 109 4.24 -3.22 -6.73
CA LEU A 109 4.58 -4.22 -7.73
C LEU A 109 6.03 -4.08 -8.22
N VAL A 110 6.48 -2.86 -8.47
CA VAL A 110 7.88 -2.57 -8.85
C VAL A 110 8.85 -3.04 -7.75
N LEU A 111 8.54 -2.78 -6.49
CA LEU A 111 9.38 -3.23 -5.36
C LEU A 111 9.39 -4.76 -5.21
N VAL A 112 8.26 -5.42 -5.43
CA VAL A 112 8.17 -6.89 -5.43
C VAL A 112 9.00 -7.46 -6.57
N ALA A 113 8.84 -6.95 -7.80
CA ALA A 113 9.62 -7.39 -8.96
C ALA A 113 11.13 -7.18 -8.74
N ALA A 114 11.52 -6.01 -8.23
CA ALA A 114 12.90 -5.70 -7.89
C ALA A 114 13.50 -6.68 -6.84
N SER A 115 12.66 -7.18 -5.92
CA SER A 115 13.07 -8.13 -4.90
C SER A 115 13.43 -9.52 -5.46
N PHE A 116 12.91 -9.89 -6.63
CA PHE A 116 13.21 -11.17 -7.29
C PHE A 116 14.41 -11.10 -8.25
N THR A 117 14.77 -9.92 -8.75
CA THR A 117 15.94 -9.76 -9.64
C THR A 117 17.26 -9.97 -8.89
N LYS A 118 18.03 -10.98 -9.32
CA LYS A 118 19.32 -11.41 -8.74
C LYS A 118 20.36 -10.28 -8.59
N ALA A 119 20.26 -9.22 -9.39
CA ALA A 119 21.19 -8.08 -9.38
C ALA A 119 21.16 -7.25 -8.07
N ILE A 120 20.04 -7.26 -7.32
CA ILE A 120 19.87 -6.38 -6.14
C ILE A 120 20.21 -7.09 -4.82
N ARG A 121 20.38 -8.42 -4.83
CA ARG A 121 20.74 -9.23 -3.64
C ARG A 121 22.09 -8.81 -3.00
N ARG A 122 22.97 -8.11 -3.74
CA ARG A 122 24.24 -7.54 -3.23
C ARG A 122 24.15 -6.07 -2.79
N MET A 123 23.05 -5.36 -3.07
CA MET A 123 22.88 -3.94 -2.73
C MET A 123 21.74 -3.75 -1.70
N THR A 124 21.87 -4.38 -0.54
CA THR A 124 20.92 -4.27 0.58
C THR A 124 20.71 -2.83 1.08
N LYS A 125 21.67 -1.90 0.85
CA LYS A 125 21.50 -0.48 1.20
C LYS A 125 20.57 0.28 0.25
N ILE A 126 20.72 0.09 -1.07
CA ILE A 126 19.91 0.84 -2.06
C ILE A 126 18.46 0.36 -2.05
N GLY A 127 18.25 -0.96 -1.97
CA GLY A 127 16.89 -1.53 -1.87
C GLY A 127 16.14 -1.09 -0.60
N ASN A 128 16.85 -0.87 0.51
CA ASN A 128 16.26 -0.37 1.74
C ASN A 128 15.83 1.10 1.63
N ILE A 129 16.66 1.95 1.00
CA ILE A 129 16.35 3.37 0.81
C ILE A 129 15.19 3.55 -0.16
N SER A 130 15.17 2.82 -1.28
CA SER A 130 14.06 2.90 -2.25
C SER A 130 12.75 2.45 -1.63
N THR A 131 12.76 1.35 -0.86
CA THR A 131 11.59 0.85 -0.13
C THR A 131 11.05 1.89 0.85
N MET A 132 11.94 2.62 1.55
CA MET A 132 11.55 3.67 2.50
C MET A 132 10.88 4.85 1.78
N ILE A 133 11.48 5.36 0.71
CA ILE A 133 10.94 6.49 -0.06
C ILE A 133 9.55 6.12 -0.59
N VAL A 134 9.43 4.95 -1.22
CA VAL A 134 8.16 4.47 -1.77
C VAL A 134 7.11 4.28 -0.68
N SER A 135 7.45 3.65 0.46
CA SER A 135 6.51 3.51 1.58
C SER A 135 6.03 4.86 2.10
N SER A 136 6.90 5.86 2.23
CA SER A 136 6.51 7.19 2.67
C SER A 136 5.55 7.87 1.70
N ILE A 137 5.80 7.74 0.39
CA ILE A 137 4.91 8.27 -0.64
C ILE A 137 3.55 7.56 -0.59
N CYS A 138 3.54 6.23 -0.55
CA CYS A 138 2.31 5.45 -0.45
C CYS A 138 1.53 5.76 0.83
N LEU A 139 2.20 5.91 1.97
CA LEU A 139 1.56 6.29 3.23
C LEU A 139 0.91 7.67 3.12
N ALA A 140 1.65 8.67 2.64
CA ALA A 140 1.11 10.02 2.46
C ALA A 140 -0.10 10.01 1.50
N LEU A 141 -0.02 9.24 0.41
CA LEU A 141 -1.10 9.07 -0.54
C LEU A 141 -2.34 8.44 0.11
N TRP A 142 -2.19 7.33 0.83
CA TRP A 142 -3.33 6.69 1.51
C TRP A 142 -3.94 7.58 2.58
N ILE A 143 -3.14 8.32 3.35
CA ILE A 143 -3.65 9.30 4.33
C ILE A 143 -4.42 10.41 3.62
N ALA A 144 -3.84 11.02 2.58
CA ALA A 144 -4.50 12.10 1.85
C ALA A 144 -5.85 11.65 1.26
N VAL A 145 -5.88 10.47 0.66
CA VAL A 145 -7.07 9.91 0.01
C VAL A 145 -8.13 9.52 1.04
N THR A 146 -7.76 8.91 2.16
CA THR A 146 -8.70 8.53 3.22
C THR A 146 -9.29 9.75 3.93
N VAL A 147 -8.47 10.77 4.21
CA VAL A 147 -8.95 12.06 4.75
C VAL A 147 -9.86 12.73 3.75
N TYR A 148 -9.46 12.81 2.48
CA TYR A 148 -10.28 13.39 1.42
C TYR A 148 -11.63 12.66 1.33
N TYR A 149 -11.63 11.34 1.21
CA TYR A 149 -12.85 10.55 1.13
C TYR A 149 -13.75 10.72 2.37
N GLY A 150 -13.17 10.75 3.57
CA GLY A 150 -13.93 10.97 4.81
C GLY A 150 -14.58 12.35 4.92
N THR A 151 -14.04 13.37 4.25
CA THR A 151 -14.70 14.69 4.18
C THR A 151 -15.94 14.70 3.28
N TRP A 152 -16.06 13.75 2.36
CA TRP A 152 -17.20 13.64 1.45
C TRP A 152 -18.35 12.82 2.05
N ASP A 153 -18.03 11.78 2.81
CA ASP A 153 -19.00 10.94 3.52
C ASP A 153 -19.85 11.71 4.55
N THR A 154 -19.37 12.89 5.00
CA THR A 154 -20.05 13.69 6.05
C THR A 154 -20.95 14.80 5.53
N SER A 155 -20.97 15.08 4.22
CA SER A 155 -21.79 16.18 3.68
C SER A 155 -23.03 15.66 2.95
N GLU A 156 -24.21 15.99 3.46
CA GLU A 156 -25.51 15.64 2.85
C GLU A 156 -25.71 16.23 1.44
N THR A 157 -24.85 17.17 1.02
CA THR A 157 -24.90 17.86 -0.29
C THR A 157 -23.99 17.25 -1.36
N ASN A 158 -23.27 16.18 -1.04
CA ASN A 158 -22.40 15.49 -1.99
C ASN A 158 -22.69 13.98 -1.99
N TRP A 159 -23.72 13.57 -2.75
CA TRP A 159 -23.99 12.15 -2.98
C TRP A 159 -22.86 11.51 -3.79
N ASP A 160 -21.97 10.80 -3.11
CA ASP A 160 -20.97 9.93 -3.72
C ASP A 160 -21.54 8.50 -3.90
N LEU A 161 -20.77 7.65 -4.59
CA LEU A 161 -21.19 6.28 -4.89
C LEU A 161 -21.38 5.43 -3.62
N LEU A 162 -20.57 5.67 -2.57
CA LEU A 162 -20.65 4.94 -1.31
C LEU A 162 -21.88 5.37 -0.50
N SER A 163 -22.01 6.66 -0.17
CA SER A 163 -23.10 7.14 0.68
C SER A 163 -24.44 6.89 0.00
N TRP A 164 -24.58 7.10 -1.32
CA TRP A 164 -25.83 6.79 -2.03
C TRP A 164 -26.20 5.30 -1.95
N SER A 165 -25.24 4.41 -2.28
CA SER A 165 -25.50 2.96 -2.29
C SER A 165 -25.77 2.41 -0.90
N CYS A 166 -25.14 2.96 0.14
CA CYS A 166 -25.39 2.55 1.51
C CYS A 166 -26.71 3.09 2.06
N THR A 167 -27.09 4.34 1.76
CA THR A 167 -28.39 4.90 2.19
C THR A 167 -29.56 4.16 1.56
N HIS A 168 -29.43 3.69 0.31
CA HIS A 168 -30.49 2.97 -0.40
C HIS A 168 -30.32 1.45 -0.36
N SER A 169 -29.48 0.94 0.55
CA SER A 169 -29.20 -0.51 0.66
C SER A 169 -30.37 -1.33 1.19
N ASP A 170 -31.32 -0.70 1.88
CA ASP A 170 -32.53 -1.33 2.44
C ASP A 170 -33.72 -1.38 1.47
N HIS A 171 -33.54 -0.87 0.25
CA HIS A 171 -34.56 -0.87 -0.78
C HIS A 171 -34.18 -1.84 -1.89
N ASP A 172 -35.13 -2.67 -2.29
CA ASP A 172 -34.94 -3.66 -3.34
C ASP A 172 -35.24 -2.99 -4.68
N TYR A 173 -34.20 -2.77 -5.49
CA TYR A 173 -34.33 -2.15 -6.80
C TYR A 173 -34.26 -3.25 -7.86
N ASN A 174 -35.26 -3.29 -8.74
CA ASN A 174 -35.16 -4.13 -9.93
C ASN A 174 -33.88 -3.76 -10.70
N ASP A 175 -33.08 -4.76 -11.01
CA ASP A 175 -31.78 -4.67 -11.72
C ASP A 175 -30.61 -4.05 -10.94
N MET A 176 -30.75 -3.72 -9.64
CA MET A 176 -29.62 -3.20 -8.86
C MET A 176 -29.64 -3.62 -7.38
N ASN A 177 -28.58 -4.33 -6.95
CA ASN A 177 -28.37 -4.65 -5.54
C ASN A 177 -27.46 -3.60 -4.88
N PHE A 178 -28.08 -2.63 -4.20
CA PHE A 178 -27.35 -1.59 -3.48
C PHE A 178 -26.63 -2.11 -2.22
N THR A 179 -27.13 -3.18 -1.58
CA THR A 179 -26.45 -3.83 -0.45
C THR A 179 -25.08 -4.37 -0.86
N GLU A 180 -25.01 -5.04 -2.01
CA GLU A 180 -23.75 -5.56 -2.56
C GLU A 180 -22.80 -4.42 -2.93
N THR A 181 -23.31 -3.39 -3.62
CA THR A 181 -22.51 -2.23 -4.02
C THR A 181 -21.96 -1.48 -2.81
N CYS A 182 -22.78 -1.24 -1.79
CA CYS A 182 -22.37 -0.63 -0.52
C CYS A 182 -21.26 -1.46 0.15
N THR A 183 -21.40 -2.79 0.19
CA THR A 183 -20.40 -3.68 0.79
C THR A 183 -19.05 -3.59 0.05
N LYS A 184 -19.06 -3.61 -1.29
CA LYS A 184 -17.86 -3.46 -2.12
C LYS A 184 -17.17 -2.13 -1.89
N MET A 185 -17.92 -1.03 -1.86
CA MET A 185 -17.38 0.31 -1.65
C MET A 185 -16.84 0.50 -0.23
N ARG A 186 -17.56 -0.01 0.77
CA ARG A 186 -17.14 0.03 2.17
C ARG A 186 -15.88 -0.80 2.39
N PHE A 187 -15.80 -1.98 1.77
CA PHE A 187 -14.59 -2.77 1.75
C PHE A 187 -13.42 -2.00 1.14
N ALA A 188 -13.59 -1.36 -0.02
CA ALA A 188 -12.53 -0.58 -0.67
C ALA A 188 -12.00 0.56 0.21
N PHE A 189 -12.90 1.30 0.88
CA PHE A 189 -12.53 2.37 1.81
C PHE A 189 -11.72 1.84 3.00
N TRP A 190 -12.24 0.82 3.72
CA TRP A 190 -11.56 0.25 4.87
C TRP A 190 -10.27 -0.49 4.52
N ALA A 191 -10.19 -1.10 3.34
CA ALA A 191 -8.97 -1.67 2.81
C ALA A 191 -7.91 -0.59 2.57
N GLY A 192 -8.31 0.60 2.09
CA GLY A 192 -7.42 1.76 1.98
C GLY A 192 -6.87 2.24 3.33
N VAL A 193 -7.72 2.31 4.37
CA VAL A 193 -7.30 2.60 5.75
C VAL A 193 -6.33 1.52 6.26
N GLY A 194 -6.62 0.25 5.98
CA GLY A 194 -5.75 -0.88 6.30
C GLY A 194 -4.37 -0.77 5.63
N LEU A 195 -4.34 -0.35 4.36
CA LEU A 195 -3.09 -0.12 3.62
C LEU A 195 -2.27 1.04 4.21
N ALA A 196 -2.92 2.11 4.68
CA ALA A 196 -2.22 3.17 5.42
C ALA A 196 -1.55 2.61 6.69
N GLY A 197 -2.28 1.79 7.46
CA GLY A 197 -1.73 1.10 8.63
C GLY A 197 -0.58 0.16 8.30
N LEU A 198 -0.69 -0.57 7.19
CA LEU A 198 0.33 -1.48 6.69
C LEU A 198 1.63 -0.74 6.30
N GLU A 199 1.52 0.39 5.59
CA GLU A 199 2.66 1.21 5.22
C GLU A 199 3.31 1.88 6.45
N ALA A 200 2.50 2.34 7.40
CA ALA A 200 3.00 2.86 8.67
C ALA A 200 3.78 1.80 9.47
N PHE A 201 3.27 0.56 9.51
CA PHE A 201 3.95 -0.56 10.14
C PHE A 201 5.27 -0.89 9.44
N ASN A 202 5.29 -0.89 8.09
CA ASN A 202 6.53 -1.08 7.31
C ASN A 202 7.60 -0.03 7.66
N LEU A 203 7.21 1.24 7.74
CA LEU A 203 8.11 2.33 8.14
C LEU A 203 8.57 2.20 9.60
N ALA A 204 7.69 1.78 10.52
CA ALA A 204 8.04 1.56 11.92
C ALA A 204 9.10 0.45 12.08
N VAL A 205 8.92 -0.68 11.39
CA VAL A 205 9.91 -1.78 11.38
C VAL A 205 11.26 -1.28 10.85
N PHE A 206 11.25 -0.45 9.79
CA PHE A 206 12.47 0.17 9.28
C PHE A 206 13.10 1.15 10.27
N GLY A 207 12.29 2.00 10.91
CA GLY A 207 12.75 2.98 11.89
C GLY A 207 13.39 2.33 13.11
N ILE A 208 12.77 1.28 13.66
CA ILE A 208 13.31 0.49 14.76
C ILE A 208 14.65 -0.14 14.37
N TRP A 209 14.73 -0.73 13.17
CA TRP A 209 15.97 -1.32 12.66
C TRP A 209 17.08 -0.27 12.51
N TRP A 210 16.77 0.87 11.90
CA TRP A 210 17.70 1.97 11.70
C TRP A 210 18.21 2.52 13.04
N PHE A 211 17.31 2.74 14.00
CA PHE A 211 17.64 3.27 15.31
C PHE A 211 18.54 2.30 16.10
N ARG A 212 18.21 1.00 16.11
CA ARG A 212 19.04 -0.04 16.74
C ARG A 212 20.44 -0.11 16.11
N THR A 213 20.51 -0.07 14.77
CA THR A 213 21.79 -0.11 14.04
C THR A 213 22.65 1.13 14.32
N ARG A 214 22.03 2.31 14.42
CA ARG A 214 22.72 3.56 14.75
C ARG A 214 23.24 3.55 16.19
N ARG A 215 22.46 3.02 17.14
CA ARG A 215 22.83 2.92 18.56
C ARG A 215 24.02 1.96 18.75
N SER A 216 24.01 0.82 18.07
CA SER A 216 25.13 -0.15 18.10
C SER A 216 26.44 0.43 17.56
N ARG A 217 26.38 1.23 16.47
CA ARG A 217 27.56 1.97 15.97
C ARG A 217 28.04 3.09 16.91
N GLY A 218 27.13 3.65 17.71
CA GLY A 218 27.47 4.64 18.74
C GLY A 218 28.29 4.03 19.86
N TYR A 219 27.92 2.85 20.35
CA TYR A 219 28.69 2.14 21.40
C TYR A 219 30.06 1.67 20.92
N ALA A 220 30.21 1.28 19.65
CA ALA A 220 31.51 0.94 19.07
C ALA A 220 32.51 2.10 19.01
N LYS A 221 32.06 3.35 19.18
CA LYS A 221 32.93 4.55 19.24
C LYS A 221 33.32 4.96 20.67
N VAL A 222 32.72 4.37 21.70
CA VAL A 222 32.97 4.74 23.11
C VAL A 222 33.84 3.70 23.83
N SER A 223 34.16 2.58 23.18
CA SER A 223 35.16 1.62 23.65
C SER A 223 36.53 1.91 23.02
N VAL A 224 37.17 2.99 23.45
CA VAL A 224 38.63 3.19 23.32
C VAL A 224 39.13 3.67 24.67
#